data_AF-A0A6I0E3K5-F1
#
_entry.id   AF-A0A6I0E3K5-F1
#
_cell.length_a   1.000
_cell.length_b   1.000
_cell.length_c   1.000
_cell.angle_alpha   90.00
_cell.angle_beta   90.00
_cell.angle_gamma   90.00
#
_symmetry.space_group_name_H-M   'P 1'
#
loop_
_entity.id
_entity.type
_entity.pdbx_description
1 polymer ?
#
loop_
_entity_poly.entity_id
_entity_poly.type
_entity_poly.pdbx_seq_one_letter_code
_entity_poly.pdbx_strand_id
1 'polypeptide(L)'
;MPRIIKIFLVIIAIATAKQGYAQKFFEAETIEKAKLKIFHVEDPADADLHFCIVYEEKEITKVGIMMEVEEPKMAQITLIFVDDPAQADLKVWLVETPAEVKWQNESKKKFLKIEGLNY
;
A
#
# COMPACT_ATOMS: atom_id res chain seq x y z
N MET A 1 25.71 5.01 -37.59
CA MET A 1 24.23 4.85 -37.51
C MET A 1 23.71 3.82 -36.49
N PRO A 2 24.34 2.65 -36.20
CA PRO A 2 23.72 1.65 -35.32
C PRO A 2 23.82 1.97 -33.81
N ARG A 3 24.75 2.84 -33.39
CA ARG A 3 24.92 3.22 -31.97
C ARG A 3 23.75 4.06 -31.43
N ILE A 4 23.21 4.96 -32.24
CA ILE A 4 22.12 5.86 -31.84
C ILE A 4 20.80 5.07 -31.74
N ILE A 5 20.54 4.15 -32.68
CA ILE A 5 19.40 3.22 -32.63
C ILE A 5 19.47 2.29 -31.41
N LYS A 6 20.66 1.78 -31.06
CA LYS A 6 20.85 0.96 -29.85
C LYS A 6 20.59 1.75 -28.57
N ILE A 7 21.00 3.02 -28.48
CA ILE A 7 20.72 3.89 -27.33
C ILE A 7 19.21 4.16 -27.20
N PHE A 8 18.52 4.39 -28.32
CA PHE A 8 17.07 4.63 -28.33
C PHE A 8 16.27 3.39 -27.86
N LEU A 9 16.69 2.19 -28.26
CA LEU A 9 16.10 0.92 -27.79
C LEU A 9 16.31 0.67 -26.29
N VAL A 10 17.47 1.08 -25.73
CA VAL A 10 17.73 0.98 -24.29
C VAL A 10 16.85 1.95 -23.49
N ILE A 11 16.62 3.17 -24.00
CA ILE A 11 15.76 4.17 -23.33
C ILE A 11 14.29 3.74 -23.33
N ILE A 12 13.80 3.14 -24.42
CA ILE A 12 12.43 2.59 -24.50
C ILE A 12 12.24 1.40 -23.54
N ALA A 13 13.26 0.55 -23.37
CA ALA A 13 13.20 -0.59 -22.45
C ALA A 13 13.16 -0.19 -20.97
N ILE A 14 13.68 0.99 -20.61
CA ILE A 14 13.63 1.52 -19.23
C ILE A 14 12.26 2.15 -18.93
N ALA A 15 11.57 2.70 -19.94
CA ALA A 15 10.27 3.35 -19.79
C ALA A 15 9.10 2.37 -19.54
N THR A 16 9.32 1.06 -19.69
CA THR A 16 8.29 0.01 -19.46
C THR A 16 8.45 -0.73 -18.13
N ALA A 17 9.32 -0.27 -17.23
CA ALA A 17 9.34 -0.79 -15.86
C ALA A 17 8.00 -0.46 -15.20
N LYS A 18 7.07 -1.43 -15.22
CA LYS A 18 5.81 -1.31 -14.49
C LYS A 18 6.17 -1.05 -13.04
N GLN A 19 5.80 0.12 -12.55
CA GLN A 19 5.80 0.45 -11.13
C GLN A 19 4.80 -0.51 -10.47
N GLY A 20 5.33 -1.61 -9.95
CA GLY A 20 4.53 -2.59 -9.22
C GLY A 20 4.14 -1.97 -7.89
N TYR A 21 2.85 -1.88 -7.63
CA TYR A 21 2.33 -1.55 -6.30
C TYR A 21 2.53 -2.77 -5.39
N ALA A 22 3.68 -2.88 -4.74
CA ALA A 22 4.00 -4.00 -3.84
C ALA A 22 3.35 -3.83 -2.45
N GLN A 23 2.06 -4.16 -2.32
CA GLN A 23 1.26 -3.91 -1.11
C GLN A 23 0.84 -5.17 -0.36
N LYS A 24 1.78 -6.11 -0.17
CA LYS A 24 1.57 -7.26 0.72
C LYS A 24 1.94 -6.87 2.15
N PHE A 25 1.04 -7.13 3.09
CA PHE A 25 1.30 -6.88 4.50
C PHE A 25 1.25 -8.17 5.32
N PHE A 26 2.01 -8.17 6.40
CA PHE A 26 1.91 -9.17 7.47
C PHE A 26 1.36 -8.47 8.71
N GLU A 27 0.34 -9.04 9.34
CA GLU A 27 -0.18 -8.53 10.60
C GLU A 27 0.77 -8.85 11.76
N ALA A 28 1.28 -7.81 12.40
CA ALA A 28 2.22 -7.94 13.50
C ALA A 28 1.53 -8.40 14.78
N GLU A 29 2.20 -9.24 15.56
CA GLU A 29 1.70 -9.73 16.85
C GLU A 29 1.67 -8.66 17.95
N THR A 30 2.47 -7.60 17.83
CA THR A 30 2.55 -6.50 18.80
C THR A 30 2.78 -5.17 18.11
N ILE A 31 2.39 -4.08 18.79
CA ILE A 31 2.49 -2.71 18.28
C ILE A 31 3.96 -2.33 18.00
N GLU A 32 4.90 -2.81 18.80
CA GLU A 32 6.33 -2.49 18.66
C GLU A 32 6.95 -3.14 17.42
N LYS A 33 6.38 -4.25 16.94
CA LYS A 33 6.82 -4.96 15.73
C LYS A 33 6.17 -4.40 14.45
N ALA A 34 5.15 -3.57 14.58
CA ALA A 34 4.46 -2.97 13.45
C ALA A 34 5.20 -1.73 12.94
N LYS A 35 5.33 -1.60 11.62
CA LYS A 35 5.81 -0.37 10.97
C LYS A 35 4.69 0.64 10.74
N LEU A 36 3.44 0.18 10.75
CA LEU A 36 2.26 1.00 10.55
C LEU A 36 1.15 0.54 11.49
N LYS A 37 0.57 1.47 12.24
CA LYS A 37 -0.58 1.23 13.11
C LYS A 37 -1.84 1.81 12.47
N ILE A 38 -2.83 0.97 12.29
CA ILE A 38 -4.08 1.32 11.61
C ILE A 38 -5.23 1.24 12.62
N PHE A 39 -6.06 2.28 12.67
CA PHE A 39 -7.31 2.26 13.42
C PHE A 39 -8.49 2.17 12.44
N HIS A 40 -9.38 1.20 12.64
CA HIS A 40 -10.61 1.07 11.87
C HIS A 40 -11.68 2.02 12.43
N VAL A 41 -12.15 2.96 11.61
CA VAL A 41 -13.19 3.91 12.01
C VAL A 41 -14.60 3.34 11.82
N GLU A 42 -15.56 3.83 12.60
CA GLU A 42 -16.97 3.43 12.50
C GLU A 42 -17.75 4.20 11.42
N ASP A 43 -17.27 5.39 11.02
CA ASP A 43 -17.86 6.22 9.96
C ASP A 43 -16.82 6.52 8.87
N PRO A 44 -17.14 6.33 7.58
CA PRO A 44 -16.21 6.61 6.49
C PRO A 44 -15.72 8.06 6.45
N ALA A 45 -16.47 9.04 6.97
CA ALA A 45 -16.05 10.45 7.00
C ALA A 45 -14.84 10.69 7.90
N ASP A 46 -14.60 9.82 8.89
CA ASP A 46 -13.48 9.95 9.85
C ASP A 46 -12.18 9.30 9.36
N ALA A 47 -12.23 8.59 8.23
CA ALA A 47 -11.07 7.88 7.69
C ALA A 47 -10.12 8.80 6.93
N ASP A 48 -8.81 8.58 7.09
CA ASP A 48 -7.78 9.15 6.23
C ASP A 48 -7.76 8.46 4.86
N LEU A 49 -8.12 7.16 4.80
CA LEU A 49 -8.04 6.29 3.63
C LEU A 49 -9.19 5.27 3.63
N HIS A 50 -9.84 5.08 2.48
CA HIS A 50 -10.62 3.85 2.22
C HIS A 50 -9.66 2.73 1.85
N PHE A 51 -9.67 1.64 2.61
CA PHE A 51 -8.68 0.56 2.58
C PHE A 51 -9.35 -0.76 2.21
N CYS A 52 -8.77 -1.52 1.30
CA CYS A 52 -9.34 -2.79 0.83
C CYS A 52 -8.33 -3.91 1.00
N ILE A 53 -8.75 -5.01 1.62
CA ILE A 53 -7.96 -6.23 1.73
C ILE A 53 -8.39 -7.17 0.60
N VAL A 54 -7.43 -7.63 -0.21
CA VAL A 54 -7.64 -8.54 -1.34
C VAL A 54 -6.87 -9.84 -1.16
N TYR A 55 -7.26 -10.85 -1.91
CA TYR A 55 -6.63 -12.18 -1.86
C TYR A 55 -5.81 -12.51 -3.11
N GLU A 56 -6.00 -11.78 -4.22
CA GLU A 56 -5.19 -11.95 -5.41
C GLU A 56 -4.29 -10.73 -5.67
N GLU A 57 -2.99 -11.00 -5.88
CA GLU A 57 -2.00 -9.96 -6.17
C GLU A 57 -2.35 -9.13 -7.42
N LYS A 58 -3.07 -9.69 -8.38
CA LYS A 58 -3.50 -8.99 -9.61
C LYS A 58 -4.49 -7.85 -9.32
N GLU A 59 -5.16 -7.85 -8.17
CA GLU A 59 -6.12 -6.82 -7.75
C GLU A 59 -5.42 -5.58 -7.18
N ILE A 60 -4.14 -5.71 -6.78
CA ILE A 60 -3.33 -4.63 -6.24
C ILE A 60 -2.94 -3.66 -7.36
N THR A 61 -3.79 -2.67 -7.57
CA THR A 61 -3.70 -1.74 -8.72
C THR A 61 -3.42 -0.29 -8.33
N LYS A 62 -3.53 0.05 -7.05
CA LYS A 62 -3.27 1.38 -6.49
C LYS A 62 -3.07 1.31 -4.98
N VAL A 63 -2.48 2.36 -4.41
CA VAL A 63 -2.24 2.44 -2.97
C VAL A 63 -3.52 2.42 -2.15
N GLY A 64 -3.53 1.58 -1.10
CA GLY A 64 -4.68 1.32 -0.22
C GLY A 64 -5.43 0.02 -0.53
N ILE A 65 -5.05 -0.67 -1.61
CA ILE A 65 -5.43 -2.07 -1.85
C ILE A 65 -4.27 -2.93 -1.38
N MET A 66 -4.48 -3.76 -0.36
CA MET A 66 -3.42 -4.56 0.23
C MET A 66 -3.79 -6.03 0.32
N MET A 67 -2.81 -6.91 0.22
CA MET A 67 -3.01 -8.34 0.40
C MET A 67 -2.32 -8.79 1.68
N GLU A 68 -3.03 -9.49 2.54
CA GLU A 68 -2.42 -10.12 3.71
C GLU A 68 -1.61 -11.35 3.29
N VAL A 69 -0.47 -11.58 3.93
CA VAL A 69 0.34 -12.79 3.75
C VAL A 69 0.64 -13.44 5.10
N GLU A 70 0.77 -14.77 5.09
CA GLU A 70 0.96 -15.58 6.30
C GLU A 70 2.38 -15.53 6.86
N GLU A 71 3.37 -15.11 6.07
CA GLU A 71 4.77 -15.08 6.48
C GLU A 71 5.38 -13.67 6.35
N PRO A 72 6.09 -13.15 7.38
CA PRO A 72 6.70 -11.83 7.34
C PRO A 72 7.66 -11.61 6.16
N LYS A 73 8.35 -12.66 5.73
CA LYS A 73 9.31 -12.61 4.61
C LYS A 73 8.65 -12.33 3.26
N MET A 74 7.33 -12.58 3.14
CA MET A 74 6.54 -12.36 1.93
C MET A 74 5.92 -10.96 1.89
N ALA A 75 5.90 -10.27 3.04
CA ALA A 75 5.33 -8.95 3.19
C ALA A 75 6.35 -7.87 2.85
N GLN A 76 5.85 -6.76 2.34
CA GLN A 76 6.64 -5.53 2.17
C GLN A 76 6.57 -4.64 3.41
N ILE A 77 5.47 -4.73 4.17
CA ILE A 77 5.25 -3.97 5.40
C ILE A 77 4.65 -4.87 6.48
N THR A 78 5.03 -4.63 7.73
CA THR A 78 4.29 -5.15 8.89
C THR A 78 3.34 -4.06 9.39
N LEU A 79 2.06 -4.39 9.55
CA LEU A 79 1.08 -3.47 10.11
C LEU A 79 0.34 -4.14 11.27
N ILE A 80 -0.37 -3.35 12.07
CA ILE A 80 -1.25 -3.88 13.12
C ILE A 80 -2.52 -3.03 13.17
N PHE A 81 -3.64 -3.68 13.47
CA PHE A 81 -4.88 -3.00 13.80
C PHE A 81 -4.89 -2.67 15.30
N VAL A 82 -5.13 -1.41 15.64
CA VAL A 82 -5.22 -0.93 17.02
C VAL A 82 -6.65 -0.51 17.35
N ASP A 83 -7.03 -0.63 18.62
CA ASP A 83 -8.36 -0.27 19.11
C ASP A 83 -8.47 1.17 19.63
N ASP A 84 -7.33 1.88 19.75
CA ASP A 84 -7.30 3.28 20.20
C ASP A 84 -6.79 4.19 19.06
N PRO A 85 -7.60 5.16 18.59
CA PRO A 85 -7.20 6.07 17.51
C PRO A 85 -5.97 6.92 17.87
N ALA A 86 -5.67 7.15 19.15
CA ALA A 86 -4.49 7.90 19.58
C ALA A 86 -3.18 7.14 19.33
N GLN A 87 -3.24 5.82 19.15
CA GLN A 87 -2.09 4.97 18.87
C GLN A 87 -1.83 4.80 17.37
N ALA A 88 -2.80 5.16 16.53
CA ALA A 88 -2.76 4.93 15.10
C ALA A 88 -1.96 6.00 14.34
N ASP A 89 -1.24 5.55 13.33
CA ASP A 89 -0.63 6.43 12.33
C ASP A 89 -1.66 6.87 11.29
N LEU A 90 -2.57 5.95 10.93
CA LEU A 90 -3.60 6.11 9.91
C LEU A 90 -4.97 5.60 10.39
N LYS A 91 -6.02 6.40 10.15
CA LYS A 91 -7.41 5.95 10.30
C LYS A 91 -7.93 5.42 8.97
N VAL A 92 -8.51 4.22 8.96
CA VAL A 92 -9.02 3.61 7.72
C VAL A 92 -10.48 3.21 7.83
N TRP A 93 -11.16 3.32 6.71
CA TRP A 93 -12.47 2.72 6.48
C TRP A 93 -12.30 1.48 5.61
N LEU A 94 -12.69 0.30 6.09
CA LEU A 94 -12.57 -0.93 5.33
C LEU A 94 -13.68 -1.00 4.27
N VAL A 95 -13.29 -1.15 3.00
CA VAL A 95 -14.22 -1.28 1.87
C VAL A 95 -14.16 -2.68 1.27
N GLU A 96 -15.29 -3.12 0.71
CA GLU A 96 -15.41 -4.44 0.10
C GLU A 96 -14.75 -4.51 -1.28
N THR A 97 -14.73 -3.40 -2.03
CA THR A 97 -14.19 -3.41 -3.40
C THR A 97 -12.95 -2.52 -3.59
N PRO A 98 -11.94 -2.97 -4.38
CA PRO A 98 -10.77 -2.17 -4.70
C PRO A 98 -11.10 -0.83 -5.41
N ALA A 99 -12.25 -0.76 -6.08
CA ALA A 99 -12.71 0.45 -6.78
C ALA A 99 -12.93 1.62 -5.80
N GLU A 100 -13.42 1.33 -4.59
CA GLU A 100 -13.79 2.32 -3.57
C GLU A 100 -12.59 2.91 -2.82
N VAL A 101 -11.41 2.30 -2.94
CA VAL A 101 -10.17 2.78 -2.33
C VAL A 101 -9.84 4.19 -2.83
N LYS A 102 -9.76 5.13 -1.89
CA LYS A 102 -9.45 6.54 -2.13
C LYS A 102 -8.85 7.16 -0.88
N TRP A 103 -7.91 8.06 -1.08
CA TRP A 103 -7.42 8.93 -0.01
C TRP A 103 -8.44 10.02 0.28
N GLN A 104 -8.71 10.26 1.56
CA GLN A 104 -9.47 11.41 2.02
C GLN A 104 -8.54 12.45 2.65
N ASN A 105 -7.45 11.99 3.28
CA ASN A 105 -6.43 12.85 3.86
C ASN A 105 -5.09 12.71 3.11
N GLU A 106 -4.88 13.61 2.15
CA GLU A 106 -3.67 13.67 1.33
C GLU A 106 -2.37 13.82 2.14
N SER A 107 -2.42 14.51 3.29
CA SER A 107 -1.24 14.73 4.15
C SER A 107 -0.69 13.45 4.78
N LYS A 108 -1.54 12.41 4.86
CA LYS A 108 -1.22 11.10 5.45
C LYS A 108 -0.64 10.11 4.45
N LYS A 109 -0.63 10.42 3.14
CA LYS A 109 -0.05 9.55 2.08
C LYS A 109 1.37 9.08 2.37
N LYS A 110 2.15 9.88 3.11
CA LYS A 110 3.53 9.55 3.52
C LYS A 110 3.64 8.21 4.27
N PHE A 111 2.60 7.79 4.99
CA PHE A 111 2.61 6.54 5.76
C PHE A 111 2.55 5.28 4.88
N LEU A 112 2.03 5.38 3.65
CA LEU A 112 2.04 4.30 2.66
C LEU A 112 3.01 4.54 1.49
N LYS A 113 3.69 5.70 1.47
CA LYS A 113 4.89 5.92 0.63
C LYS A 113 6.10 5.27 1.31
N ILE A 114 6.13 3.95 1.33
CA ILE A 114 7.25 3.20 1.90
C ILE A 114 8.24 2.92 0.76
N GLU A 115 9.54 3.02 1.05
CA GLU A 115 10.60 2.68 0.09
C GLU A 115 10.34 1.28 -0.51
N GLY A 116 10.09 1.23 -1.82
CA GLY A 116 9.69 0.01 -2.55
C GLY A 116 8.28 0.04 -3.14
N LEU A 117 7.41 0.93 -2.64
CA LEU A 117 6.10 1.27 -3.22
C LEU A 117 6.25 2.48 -4.15
N ASN A 118 6.94 2.28 -5.27
CA ASN A 118 7.08 3.36 -6.26
C ASN A 118 5.77 3.50 -7.05
N TYR A 119 5.21 4.71 -7.08
CA TYR A 119 4.11 5.11 -7.96
C TYR A 119 4.61 5.47 -9.33
#